data_AF-A0A523ATT2-F1
#
_entry.id   AF-A0A523ATT2-F1
#
_cell.length_a   1.000
_cell.length_b   1.000
_cell.length_c   1.000
_cell.angle_alpha   90.00
_cell.angle_beta   90.00
_cell.angle_gamma   90.00
#
_symmetry.space_group_name_H-M   'P 1'
#
loop_
_entity.id
_entity.type
_entity.pdbx_description
1 polymer ?
#
loop_
_entity_poly.entity_id
_entity_poly.type
_entity_poly.pdbx_seq_one_letter_code
_entity_poly.pdbx_strand_id
1 'polypeptide(L)'
;DDVADTGHSLAAVRELLSGRGEKELKVATLHYKPWSVFRPDFYVEEVREWVVYPWEVRETLLKLARRLREEGRGREEVRSRLLEWGFDPSAVERAVEGI
;
A
#
# COMPACT_ATOMS: atom_id res chain seq x y z
N ASP A 1 4.35 -0.80 -11.42
CA ASP A 1 3.86 -0.28 -10.13
C ASP A 1 3.76 -1.43 -9.15
N ASP A 2 3.69 -1.21 -7.85
CA ASP A 2 3.58 -2.31 -6.88
C ASP A 2 2.16 -2.91 -6.85
N VAL A 3 1.13 -2.07 -6.71
CA VAL A 3 -0.28 -2.48 -6.72
C VAL A 3 -1.14 -1.61 -7.64
N ALA A 4 -1.99 -2.26 -8.43
CA ALA A 4 -3.13 -1.58 -9.07
C ALA A 4 -4.31 -1.53 -8.10
N ASP A 5 -4.33 -0.56 -7.17
CA ASP A 5 -5.42 -0.39 -6.19
C ASP A 5 -6.63 0.33 -6.79
N THR A 6 -6.57 1.67 -6.90
CA THR A 6 -7.61 2.41 -7.63
C THR A 6 -7.39 2.40 -9.13
N GLY A 7 -6.14 2.21 -9.58
CA GLY A 7 -5.75 2.13 -10.99
C GLY A 7 -5.49 3.47 -11.69
N HIS A 8 -5.77 4.62 -11.06
CA HIS A 8 -5.68 5.92 -11.72
C HIS A 8 -4.26 6.30 -12.15
N SER A 9 -3.24 5.98 -11.34
CA SER A 9 -1.84 6.22 -11.69
C SER A 9 -1.45 5.50 -12.98
N LEU A 10 -1.83 4.22 -13.11
CA LEU A 10 -1.55 3.42 -14.29
C LEU A 10 -2.32 3.91 -15.52
N ALA A 11 -3.57 4.32 -15.35
CA ALA A 11 -4.38 4.92 -16.42
C ALA A 11 -3.74 6.20 -16.94
N ALA A 12 -3.33 7.11 -16.05
CA ALA A 12 -2.67 8.36 -16.40
C ALA A 12 -1.34 8.14 -17.13
N VAL A 13 -0.53 7.17 -16.68
CA VAL A 13 0.72 6.81 -17.37
C VAL A 13 0.45 6.21 -18.75
N ARG A 14 -0.56 5.34 -18.87
CA ARG A 14 -0.93 4.77 -20.18
C ARG A 14 -1.40 5.85 -21.14
N GLU A 15 -2.21 6.80 -20.70
CA GLU A 15 -2.65 7.94 -21.51
C GLU A 15 -1.46 8.81 -21.93
N LEU A 16 -0.58 9.16 -20.99
CA LEU A 16 0.60 9.98 -21.26
C LEU A 16 1.51 9.37 -22.33
N LEU A 17 1.69 8.05 -22.28
CA LEU A 17 2.54 7.33 -23.21
C LEU A 17 1.83 7.03 -24.53
N SER A 18 0.51 6.85 -24.54
CA SER A 18 -0.22 6.48 -25.77
C SER A 18 -0.06 7.52 -26.88
N GLY A 19 0.26 7.07 -28.09
CA GLY A 19 0.31 7.92 -29.28
C GLY A 19 1.65 8.62 -29.50
N ARG A 20 2.71 8.23 -28.78
CA ARG A 20 4.09 8.68 -28.95
C ARG A 20 4.94 7.75 -29.82
N GLY A 21 4.31 6.78 -30.49
CA GLY A 21 4.96 5.90 -31.47
C GLY A 21 5.38 4.53 -30.92
N GLU A 22 4.88 4.17 -29.74
CA GLU A 22 5.07 2.83 -29.17
C GLU A 22 4.32 1.78 -30.00
N LYS A 23 5.05 0.73 -30.40
CA LYS A 23 4.48 -0.41 -31.13
C LYS A 23 3.54 -1.22 -30.24
N GLU A 24 3.85 -1.31 -28.95
CA GLU A 24 3.08 -2.03 -27.94
C GLU A 24 3.40 -1.46 -26.56
N LEU A 25 2.38 -1.27 -25.73
CA LEU A 25 2.51 -0.84 -24.34
C LEU A 25 1.78 -1.84 -23.44
N LYS A 26 2.54 -2.46 -22.53
CA LYS A 26 2.06 -3.43 -21.55
C LYS A 26 2.36 -2.94 -20.14
N VAL A 27 1.45 -3.19 -19.20
CA VAL A 27 1.58 -2.79 -17.80
C VAL A 27 1.66 -4.02 -16.90
N ALA A 28 2.62 -4.02 -15.99
CA ALA A 28 2.79 -5.06 -14.98
C ALA A 28 2.78 -4.48 -13.55
N THR A 29 2.13 -5.20 -12.63
CA THR A 29 2.18 -4.95 -11.19
C THR A 29 2.47 -6.21 -10.40
N LEU A 30 2.81 -6.10 -9.12
CA LEU A 30 2.87 -7.27 -8.24
C LEU A 30 1.44 -7.71 -7.90
N HIS A 31 0.63 -6.78 -7.39
CA HIS A 31 -0.75 -7.07 -7.01
C HIS A 31 -1.76 -6.26 -7.83
N TYR A 32 -2.97 -6.79 -7.97
CA TYR A 32 -4.10 -6.14 -8.61
C TYR A 32 -5.34 -6.25 -7.72
N LYS A 33 -6.10 -5.15 -7.58
CA LYS A 33 -7.37 -5.17 -6.85
C LYS A 33 -8.56 -5.17 -7.82
N PRO A 34 -9.61 -5.99 -7.58
CA PRO A 34 -10.72 -6.16 -8.53
C PRO A 34 -11.52 -4.89 -8.85
N TRP A 35 -11.44 -3.87 -8.00
CA TRP A 35 -12.13 -2.58 -8.16
C TRP A 35 -11.28 -1.50 -8.84
N SER A 36 -10.02 -1.82 -9.19
CA SER A 36 -9.17 -0.89 -9.93
C SER A 36 -9.83 -0.52 -11.26
N VAL A 37 -9.82 0.78 -11.59
CA VAL A 37 -10.30 1.26 -12.90
C VAL A 37 -9.38 0.82 -14.04
N PHE A 38 -8.20 0.33 -13.70
CA PHE A 38 -7.18 -0.11 -14.63
C PHE A 38 -6.75 -1.54 -14.30
N ARG A 39 -6.95 -2.46 -15.24
CA ARG A 39 -6.44 -3.84 -15.12
C ARG A 39 -5.08 -3.95 -15.83
N PRO A 40 -3.99 -4.30 -15.10
CA PRO A 40 -2.68 -4.57 -15.70
C PRO A 40 -2.73 -5.75 -16.66
N ASP A 41 -1.87 -5.75 -17.68
CA ASP A 41 -1.70 -6.90 -18.58
C ASP A 41 -1.10 -8.10 -17.84
N PHE A 42 -0.25 -7.84 -16.85
CA PHE A 42 0.39 -8.84 -16.01
C PHE A 42 0.29 -8.44 -14.54
N TYR A 43 -0.03 -9.41 -13.69
CA TYR A 43 0.01 -9.28 -12.24
C TYR A 43 0.34 -10.64 -11.63
N VAL A 44 0.99 -10.65 -10.46
CA VAL A 44 1.34 -11.89 -9.76
C VAL A 44 0.10 -12.47 -9.08
N GLU A 45 -0.66 -11.62 -8.39
CA GLU A 45 -1.83 -12.05 -7.63
C GLU A 45 -2.93 -10.97 -7.62
N GLU A 46 -4.19 -11.42 -7.69
CA GLU A 46 -5.37 -10.59 -7.42
C GLU A 46 -5.70 -10.67 -5.93
N VAL A 47 -5.75 -9.51 -5.24
CA VAL A 47 -5.96 -9.42 -3.79
C VAL A 47 -7.07 -8.43 -3.45
N ARG A 48 -7.76 -8.64 -2.33
CA ARG A 48 -8.81 -7.73 -1.84
C ARG A 48 -8.40 -7.01 -0.54
N GLU A 49 -7.31 -7.44 0.07
CA GLU A 49 -6.82 -6.96 1.34
C GLU A 49 -5.92 -5.72 1.15
N TRP A 50 -5.63 -5.04 2.25
CA TRP A 50 -4.55 -4.06 2.26
C TRP A 50 -3.22 -4.80 2.26
N VAL A 51 -2.35 -4.47 1.31
CA VAL A 51 -0.99 -5.03 1.22
C VAL A 51 -0.05 -4.04 1.89
N VAL A 52 0.85 -4.54 2.74
CA VAL A 52 1.95 -3.74 3.29
C VAL A 52 3.24 -4.31 2.75
N TYR A 53 3.90 -3.55 1.88
CA TYR A 53 5.17 -3.96 1.29
C TYR A 53 6.37 -3.74 2.23
N PRO A 54 7.47 -4.50 2.04
CA PRO A 54 8.68 -4.34 2.84
C PRO A 54 9.28 -2.92 2.81
N TRP A 55 9.10 -2.18 1.71
CA TRP A 55 9.62 -0.82 1.54
C TRP A 55 8.77 0.28 2.19
N GLU A 56 7.55 -0.01 2.62
CA GLU A 56 6.62 0.99 3.20
C GLU A 56 6.28 0.76 4.68
N VAL A 57 6.83 -0.29 5.31
CA VAL A 57 6.49 -0.70 6.69
C VAL A 57 6.54 0.47 7.68
N ARG A 58 7.61 1.28 7.64
CA ARG A 58 7.78 2.42 8.54
C ARG A 58 6.70 3.48 8.35
N GLU A 59 6.40 3.84 7.10
CA GLU A 59 5.41 4.84 6.79
C GLU A 59 4.01 4.38 7.21
N THR A 60 3.68 3.13 6.89
CA THR A 60 2.41 2.50 7.27
C THR A 60 2.24 2.46 8.79
N LEU A 61 3.26 2.01 9.53
CA LEU A 61 3.24 1.99 10.99
C LEU A 61 2.98 3.37 11.59
N LEU A 62 3.70 4.41 11.14
CA LEU A 62 3.53 5.77 11.65
C LEU A 62 2.13 6.31 11.37
N LYS A 63 1.59 6.09 10.16
CA LYS A 63 0.22 6.50 9.80
C LYS A 63 -0.83 5.81 10.66
N LEU A 64 -0.71 4.48 10.85
CA LEU A 64 -1.64 3.70 11.66
C LEU A 64 -1.55 4.10 13.14
N ALA A 65 -0.34 4.25 13.67
CA ALA A 65 -0.11 4.65 15.05
C ALA A 65 -0.74 6.02 15.33
N ARG A 66 -0.48 7.00 14.46
CA ARG A 66 -1.09 8.34 14.54
C ARG A 66 -2.61 8.29 14.48
N ARG A 67 -3.18 7.56 13.52
CA ARG A 67 -4.64 7.41 13.39
C ARG A 67 -5.27 6.84 14.66
N LEU A 68 -4.71 5.78 15.23
CA LEU A 68 -5.23 5.18 16.46
C LEU A 68 -5.16 6.16 17.64
N ARG A 69 -4.13 7.01 17.71
CA ARG A 69 -4.04 8.08 18.72
C ARG A 69 -5.10 9.16 18.52
N GLU A 70 -5.37 9.56 17.28
CA GLU A 70 -6.45 10.49 16.94
C GLU A 70 -7.83 9.92 17.29
N GLU A 71 -7.98 8.59 17.27
CA GLU A 71 -9.17 7.87 17.75
C GLU A 71 -9.23 7.74 19.30
N GLY A 72 -8.29 8.35 20.03
CA GLY A 72 -8.27 8.38 21.50
C GLY A 72 -7.60 7.16 22.17
N ARG A 73 -6.97 6.27 21.40
CA ARG A 73 -6.34 5.05 21.93
C ARG A 73 -5.09 5.38 22.73
N GLY A 74 -4.90 4.69 23.86
CA GLY A 74 -3.69 4.80 24.68
C GLY A 74 -2.47 4.19 23.98
N ARG A 75 -1.26 4.60 24.36
CA ARG A 75 0.00 4.13 23.75
C ARG A 75 0.13 2.60 23.75
N GLU A 76 -0.15 1.96 24.90
CA GLU A 76 -0.13 0.50 25.02
C GLU A 76 -1.15 -0.18 24.10
N GLU A 77 -2.34 0.41 23.95
CA GLU A 77 -3.36 -0.14 23.06
C GLU A 77 -2.94 -0.04 21.58
N VAL A 78 -2.32 1.07 21.19
CA VAL A 78 -1.74 1.23 19.84
C VAL A 78 -0.68 0.16 19.60
N ARG A 79 0.26 0.00 20.54
CA ARG A 79 1.32 -1.01 20.48
C ARG A 79 0.75 -2.42 20.32
N SER A 80 -0.20 -2.81 21.18
CA SER A 80 -0.83 -4.13 21.13
C SER A 80 -1.50 -4.41 19.79
N ARG A 81 -2.24 -3.44 19.23
CA ARG A 81 -2.89 -3.63 17.92
C ARG A 81 -1.90 -3.80 16.77
N LEU A 82 -0.83 -3.02 16.75
CA LEU A 82 0.19 -3.13 15.69
C LEU A 82 0.91 -4.48 15.73
N LEU A 83 1.20 -5.00 16.94
CA LEU A 83 1.75 -6.35 17.10
C LEU A 83 0.75 -7.44 16.66
N GLU A 84 -0.53 -7.28 16.99
CA GLU A 84 -1.60 -8.20 16.59
C GLU A 84 -1.78 -8.26 15.06
N TRP A 85 -1.58 -7.14 14.36
CA TRP A 85 -1.57 -7.08 12.90
C TRP A 85 -0.31 -7.67 12.26
N GLY A 86 0.63 -8.20 13.07
CA GLY A 86 1.79 -8.94 12.58
C GLY A 86 3.00 -8.09 12.21
N PHE A 87 3.03 -6.81 12.63
CA PHE A 87 4.21 -5.98 12.43
C PHE A 87 5.37 -6.41 13.33
N ASP A 88 6.60 -6.25 12.81
CA ASP A 88 7.81 -6.56 13.56
C ASP A 88 7.89 -5.77 14.87
N PRO A 89 8.17 -6.41 16.02
CA PRO A 89 8.21 -5.74 17.32
C PRO A 89 9.16 -4.54 17.36
N SER A 90 10.35 -4.65 16.78
CA SER A 90 11.33 -3.54 16.79
C SER A 90 10.85 -2.34 15.97
N ALA A 91 10.11 -2.59 14.89
CA ALA A 91 9.49 -1.53 14.09
C ALA A 91 8.33 -0.87 14.85
N VAL A 92 7.51 -1.66 15.56
CA VAL A 92 6.42 -1.14 16.39
C VAL A 92 6.93 -0.23 17.50
N GLU A 93 7.95 -0.64 18.27
CA GLU A 93 8.48 0.20 19.36
C GLU A 93 8.91 1.58 18.86
N ARG A 94 9.68 1.62 17.76
CA ARG A 94 10.12 2.89 17.15
C ARG A 94 8.96 3.77 16.68
N ALA A 95 7.88 3.16 16.19
CA ALA A 95 6.70 3.92 15.74
C ALA A 95 5.93 4.50 16.93
N VAL A 96 5.87 3.77 18.04
CA VAL A 96 5.13 4.13 19.25
C VAL A 96 5.89 5.13 20.13
N GLU A 97 7.22 5.13 20.12
CA GLU A 97 8.06 6.14 20.79
C GLU A 97 7.79 7.57 20.29
N GLY A 98 7.39 7.72 19.02
CA GLY A 98 7.14 9.01 18.37
C GLY A 98 5.74 9.61 18.58
N ILE A 99 4.86 8.98 19.35
CA ILE A 99 3.43 9.35 19.54
C ILE A 99 2.95 9.32 20.99
#